data_AF-A0A7C0YKW7-F1
#
_entry.id   AF-A0A7C0YKW7-F1
#
_cell.length_a   1.000
_cell.length_b   1.000
_cell.length_c   1.000
_cell.angle_alpha   90.00
_cell.angle_beta   90.00
_cell.angle_gamma   90.00
#
_symmetry.space_group_name_H-M   'P 1'
#
loop_
_entity.id
_entity.type
_entity.pdbx_description
1 polymer ?
#
loop_
_entity_poly.entity_id
_entity_poly.type
_entity_poly.pdbx_seq_one_letter_code
_entity_poly.pdbx_strand_id
1 'polypeptide(L)'
;MPGSKSPRGLFAARKLRKKRKKFRMHDIHYKRRILGIAIKADPLEGAPMARGIVLEKVGIESRQPNSAVRKCVRVQLIKNGKQVTAFLPGDGALKFVDEHDEVIIERIGGPEGRAYGDLPGVRFRVVMVNGVSLNAILVGKKQKPIR
;
A
#
# COMPACT_ATOMS: atom_id res chain seq x y z
N MET A 1 38.68 -24.75 -0.41
CA MET A 1 37.67 -24.80 -1.49
C MET A 1 36.36 -25.33 -0.92
N PRO A 2 35.18 -24.78 -1.27
CA PRO A 2 33.92 -25.41 -0.87
C PRO A 2 33.89 -26.85 -1.40
N GLY A 3 33.56 -27.80 -0.52
CA GLY A 3 33.52 -29.21 -0.85
C GLY A 3 32.43 -29.55 -1.89
N SER A 4 32.44 -30.79 -2.34
CA SER A 4 31.50 -31.28 -3.35
C SER A 4 30.04 -31.28 -2.83
N LYS A 5 29.06 -31.09 -3.74
CA LYS A 5 27.62 -31.09 -3.41
C LYS A 5 27.23 -32.37 -2.66
N SER A 6 26.77 -32.24 -1.42
CA SER A 6 26.39 -33.36 -0.55
C SER A 6 24.89 -33.36 -0.20
N PRO A 7 24.24 -34.54 -0.02
CA PRO A 7 24.71 -35.91 -0.31
C PRO A 7 24.55 -36.33 -1.79
N ARG A 8 25.36 -37.29 -2.26
CA ARG A 8 25.32 -37.86 -3.63
C ARG A 8 24.84 -39.32 -3.72
N GLY A 9 24.54 -39.97 -2.59
CA GLY A 9 24.16 -41.39 -2.57
C GLY A 9 22.79 -41.66 -3.24
N LEU A 10 22.65 -42.84 -3.84
CA LEU A 10 21.46 -43.29 -4.59
C LEU A 10 20.17 -43.22 -3.74
N PHE A 11 20.26 -43.57 -2.45
CA PHE A 11 19.12 -43.55 -1.50
C PHE A 11 19.04 -42.27 -0.65
N ALA A 12 19.71 -41.17 -1.04
CA ALA A 12 19.79 -39.94 -0.23
C ALA A 12 18.66 -38.91 -0.47
N ALA A 13 17.62 -39.27 -1.22
CA ALA A 13 16.56 -38.36 -1.65
C ALA A 13 15.86 -37.62 -0.49
N ARG A 14 15.59 -38.31 0.64
CA ARG A 14 14.96 -37.71 1.83
C ARG A 14 15.80 -36.57 2.40
N LYS A 15 17.12 -36.75 2.46
CA LYS A 15 18.07 -35.75 2.98
C LYS A 15 18.16 -34.55 2.03
N LEU A 16 18.18 -34.78 0.71
CA LEU A 16 18.15 -33.71 -0.29
C LEU A 16 16.86 -32.87 -0.21
N ARG A 17 15.69 -33.50 -0.06
CA ARG A 17 14.41 -32.79 0.11
C ARG A 17 14.39 -31.94 1.38
N LYS A 18 14.81 -32.49 2.52
CA LYS A 18 14.92 -31.74 3.78
C LYS A 18 15.90 -30.58 3.67
N LYS A 19 17.06 -30.79 3.05
CA LYS A 19 18.08 -29.75 2.80
C LYS A 19 17.50 -28.60 1.98
N ARG A 20 16.83 -28.90 0.86
CA ARG A 20 16.18 -27.89 0.02
C ARG A 20 15.07 -27.15 0.78
N LYS A 21 14.21 -27.85 1.53
CA LYS A 21 13.15 -27.23 2.33
C LYS A 21 13.73 -26.25 3.37
N LYS A 22 14.81 -26.63 4.05
CA LYS A 22 15.52 -25.75 5.00
C LYS A 22 16.03 -24.48 4.33
N PHE A 23 16.82 -24.61 3.26
CA PHE A 23 17.39 -23.43 2.58
C PHE A 23 16.34 -22.60 1.83
N ARG A 24 15.23 -23.20 1.38
CA ARG A 24 14.13 -22.45 0.76
C ARG A 24 13.47 -21.47 1.72
N MET A 25 13.52 -21.71 3.03
CA MET A 25 13.00 -20.76 4.03
C MET A 25 13.90 -19.53 4.22
N HIS A 26 15.14 -19.54 3.71
CA HIS A 26 16.01 -18.37 3.71
C HIS A 26 15.64 -17.37 2.60
N ASP A 27 14.90 -17.81 1.59
CA ASP A 27 14.32 -16.92 0.58
C ASP A 27 13.19 -16.08 1.20
N ILE A 28 13.37 -14.76 1.19
CA ILE A 28 12.47 -13.79 1.80
C ILE A 28 11.08 -13.84 1.13
N HIS A 29 11.01 -13.97 -0.19
CA HIS A 29 9.74 -14.02 -0.92
C HIS A 29 8.98 -15.31 -0.61
N TYR A 30 9.68 -16.44 -0.58
CA TYR A 30 9.07 -17.72 -0.20
C TYR A 30 8.54 -17.69 1.23
N LYS A 31 9.35 -17.19 2.17
CA LYS A 31 8.97 -17.07 3.59
C LYS A 31 7.77 -16.14 3.77
N ARG A 32 7.77 -14.95 3.14
CA ARG A 32 6.65 -14.00 3.18
C ARG A 32 5.35 -14.60 2.65
N ARG A 33 5.42 -15.38 1.56
CA ARG A 33 4.26 -16.03 0.94
C ARG A 33 3.67 -17.14 1.82
N ILE A 34 4.50 -18.08 2.26
CA ILE A 34 4.03 -19.23 3.06
C ILE A 34 3.46 -18.79 4.41
N LEU A 35 4.05 -17.79 5.05
CA LEU A 35 3.57 -17.29 6.34
C LEU A 35 2.37 -16.35 6.21
N GLY A 36 2.00 -15.92 4.99
CA GLY A 36 0.89 -14.99 4.76
C GLY A 36 1.07 -13.64 5.46
N ILE A 37 2.31 -13.25 5.79
CA ILE A 37 2.60 -12.06 6.61
C ILE A 37 2.05 -10.79 5.94
N ALA A 38 2.16 -10.72 4.61
CA ALA A 38 1.70 -9.57 3.84
C ALA A 38 0.20 -9.32 4.05
N ILE A 39 -0.64 -10.35 3.95
CA ILE A 39 -2.09 -10.21 4.09
C ILE A 39 -2.47 -9.83 5.52
N LYS A 40 -1.84 -10.45 6.53
CA LYS A 40 -2.11 -10.18 7.95
C LYS A 40 -1.76 -8.75 8.37
N ALA A 41 -0.62 -8.24 7.88
CA ALA A 41 -0.14 -6.91 8.23
C ALA A 41 -0.79 -5.79 7.40
N ASP A 42 -1.45 -6.13 6.29
CA ASP A 42 -2.02 -5.16 5.37
C ASP A 42 -3.29 -4.52 5.94
N PRO A 43 -3.40 -3.18 6.01
CA PRO A 43 -4.67 -2.53 6.35
C PRO A 43 -5.77 -2.81 5.33
N LEU A 44 -5.41 -3.09 4.06
CA LEU A 44 -6.35 -3.48 3.01
C LEU A 44 -6.64 -4.99 2.97
N GLU A 45 -6.04 -5.81 3.84
CA GLU A 45 -6.24 -7.27 3.87
C GLU A 45 -6.05 -7.98 2.51
N GLY A 46 -5.19 -7.44 1.64
CA GLY A 46 -4.96 -7.96 0.30
C GLY A 46 -5.90 -7.44 -0.78
N ALA A 47 -6.88 -6.59 -0.45
CA ALA A 47 -7.75 -5.96 -1.44
C ALA A 47 -7.01 -4.86 -2.23
N PRO A 48 -7.34 -4.66 -3.52
CA PRO A 48 -6.72 -3.62 -4.34
C PRO A 48 -7.15 -2.20 -3.93
N MET A 49 -8.40 -2.05 -3.49
CA MET A 49 -9.00 -0.78 -3.07
C MET A 49 -9.79 -0.97 -1.78
N ALA A 50 -10.02 0.11 -1.04
CA ALA A 50 -10.98 0.12 0.06
C ALA A 50 -11.72 1.45 0.16
N ARG A 51 -12.92 1.37 0.74
CA ARG A 51 -13.72 2.52 1.14
C ARG A 51 -13.33 2.97 2.54
N GLY A 52 -13.30 4.28 2.75
CA GLY A 52 -12.98 4.89 4.02
C GLY A 52 -13.65 6.25 4.19
N ILE A 53 -13.62 6.75 5.42
CA ILE A 53 -14.15 8.05 5.81
C ILE A 53 -12.98 8.95 6.15
N VAL A 54 -12.99 10.19 5.65
CA VAL A 54 -11.97 11.19 5.97
C VAL A 54 -12.14 11.67 7.41
N LEU A 55 -11.05 11.66 8.18
CA LEU A 55 -10.99 12.17 9.55
C LEU A 55 -10.47 13.61 9.57
N GLU A 56 -9.28 13.83 9.01
CA GLU A 56 -8.63 15.15 9.02
C GLU A 56 -7.77 15.34 7.77
N LYS A 57 -7.58 16.61 7.40
CA LYS A 57 -6.68 17.04 6.33
C LYS A 57 -5.27 17.22 6.90
N VAL A 58 -4.27 16.56 6.31
CA VAL A 58 -2.88 16.55 6.83
C VAL A 58 -1.90 17.00 5.75
N GLY A 59 -0.97 17.88 6.14
CA GLY A 59 0.21 18.21 5.32
C GLY A 59 1.40 17.35 5.71
N ILE A 60 2.00 16.64 4.76
CA ILE A 60 3.22 15.86 4.98
C ILE A 60 4.38 16.54 4.24
N GLU A 61 5.47 16.83 4.94
CA GLU A 61 6.67 17.38 4.33
C GLU A 61 7.35 16.35 3.41
N SER A 62 7.84 16.81 2.28
CA SER A 62 8.63 16.00 1.36
C SER A 62 9.97 15.59 1.97
N ARG A 63 10.48 14.43 1.59
CA ARG A 63 11.86 14.05 1.89
C ARG A 63 12.83 15.00 1.18
N GLN A 64 13.90 15.35 1.88
CA GLN A 64 15.07 16.02 1.29
C GLN A 64 15.55 15.23 0.06
N PRO A 65 15.95 15.87 -1.05
CA PRO A 65 16.31 17.29 -1.24
C PRO A 65 15.14 18.22 -1.65
N ASN A 66 13.92 17.71 -1.70
CA ASN A 66 12.76 18.49 -2.15
C ASN A 66 12.15 19.31 -1.01
N SER A 67 11.59 20.46 -1.36
CA SER A 67 10.88 21.35 -0.42
C SER A 67 9.43 21.55 -0.85
N ALA A 68 8.53 20.72 -0.35
CA ALA A 68 7.09 20.84 -0.59
C ALA A 68 6.26 20.23 0.55
N VAL A 69 5.07 20.77 0.78
CA VAL A 69 4.07 20.16 1.67
C VAL A 69 3.07 19.39 0.82
N ARG A 70 3.14 18.06 0.86
CA ARG A 70 2.24 17.16 0.15
C ARG A 70 0.91 17.08 0.88
N LYS A 71 -0.18 17.39 0.17
CA LYS A 71 -1.54 17.37 0.73
C LYS A 71 -2.04 15.93 0.81
N CYS A 72 -2.36 15.50 2.03
CA CYS A 72 -2.83 14.17 2.35
C CYS A 72 -4.08 14.26 3.23
N VAL A 73 -4.75 13.13 3.41
CA VAL A 73 -5.88 12.98 4.32
C VAL A 73 -5.68 11.75 5.18
N ARG A 74 -6.10 11.82 6.44
CA ARG A 74 -6.27 10.63 7.27
C ARG A 74 -7.63 10.02 7.01
N VAL A 75 -7.62 8.74 6.70
CA VAL A 75 -8.80 7.98 6.32
C VAL A 75 -8.96 6.83 7.29
N GLN A 76 -10.16 6.67 7.84
CA GLN A 76 -10.53 5.49 8.58
C GLN A 76 -11.20 4.50 7.63
N LEU A 77 -10.65 3.29 7.54
CA LEU A 77 -11.24 2.22 6.72
C LEU A 77 -12.54 1.73 7.34
N ILE A 78 -13.64 1.73 6.58
CA ILE A 78 -14.95 1.28 7.08
C ILE A 78 -14.91 -0.18 7.50
N LYS A 79 -14.19 -1.01 6.73
CA LYS A 79 -14.15 -2.46 6.93
C LYS A 79 -13.46 -2.92 8.22
N ASN A 80 -12.44 -2.18 8.68
CA ASN A 80 -11.56 -2.63 9.76
C ASN A 80 -11.38 -1.59 10.88
N GLY A 81 -11.92 -0.38 10.70
CA GLY A 81 -11.70 0.76 11.61
C GLY A 81 -10.25 1.29 11.65
N LYS A 82 -9.31 0.67 10.91
CA LYS A 82 -7.90 1.07 10.86
C LYS A 82 -7.75 2.44 10.20
N GLN A 83 -6.88 3.27 10.76
CA GLN A 83 -6.55 4.58 10.21
C GLN A 83 -5.34 4.48 9.29
N VAL A 84 -5.40 5.12 8.14
CA VAL A 84 -4.33 5.18 7.14
C VAL A 84 -4.21 6.60 6.59
N THR A 85 -3.02 6.99 6.18
CA THR A 85 -2.79 8.24 5.44
C THR A 85 -2.85 7.98 3.94
N ALA A 86 -3.62 8.80 3.23
CA ALA A 86 -3.76 8.74 1.79
C ALA A 86 -3.38 10.09 1.15
N PHE A 87 -2.59 10.04 0.08
CA PHE A 87 -2.21 11.19 -0.71
C PHE A 87 -3.37 11.65 -1.61
N LEU A 88 -3.53 12.96 -1.78
CA LEU A 88 -4.47 13.54 -2.74
C LEU A 88 -3.73 13.92 -4.03
N PRO A 89 -3.88 13.15 -5.12
CA PRO A 89 -3.25 13.49 -6.39
C PRO A 89 -3.97 14.64 -7.09
N GLY A 90 -3.20 15.50 -7.75
CA GLY A 90 -3.69 16.61 -8.57
C GLY A 90 -3.76 17.94 -7.81
N ASP A 91 -3.60 19.03 -8.56
CA ASP A 91 -3.57 20.38 -8.00
C ASP A 91 -4.95 20.81 -7.52
N GLY A 92 -5.02 21.36 -6.31
CA GLY A 92 -6.29 21.80 -5.72
C GLY A 92 -7.23 20.69 -5.26
N ALA A 93 -6.84 19.41 -5.33
CA ALA A 93 -7.64 18.27 -4.87
C ALA A 93 -8.14 18.41 -3.42
N LEU A 94 -7.37 19.10 -2.57
CA LEU A 94 -7.73 19.37 -1.17
C LEU A 94 -9.01 20.20 -1.00
N LYS A 95 -9.39 21.00 -2.01
CA LYS A 95 -10.62 21.82 -1.98
C LYS A 95 -11.89 20.98 -2.14
N PHE A 96 -11.78 19.79 -2.73
CA PHE A 96 -12.93 18.94 -3.05
C PHE A 96 -13.20 17.86 -2.00
N VAL A 97 -12.25 17.63 -1.09
CA VAL A 97 -12.35 16.62 -0.04
C VAL A 97 -12.55 17.33 1.28
N ASP A 98 -13.63 16.98 1.98
CA ASP A 98 -13.98 17.51 3.28
C ASP A 98 -13.91 16.42 4.36
N GLU A 99 -13.98 16.85 5.62
CA GLU A 99 -14.05 15.92 6.74
C GLU A 99 -15.37 15.14 6.67
N HIS A 100 -15.34 13.87 7.07
CA HIS A 100 -16.47 12.93 6.98
C HIS A 100 -16.95 12.56 5.57
N ASP A 101 -16.26 13.01 4.52
CA ASP A 101 -16.52 12.51 3.16
C ASP A 101 -16.15 11.04 3.03
N GLU A 102 -16.86 10.37 2.13
CA GLU A 102 -16.53 9.01 1.75
C GLU A 102 -15.49 9.01 0.63
N VAL A 103 -14.40 8.28 0.82
CA VAL A 103 -13.31 8.17 -0.15
C VAL A 103 -12.99 6.74 -0.48
N ILE A 104 -12.62 6.50 -1.74
CA ILE A 104 -12.02 5.23 -2.18
C ILE A 104 -10.52 5.44 -2.28
N ILE A 105 -9.79 4.60 -1.55
CA ILE A 105 -8.33 4.59 -1.54
C ILE A 105 -7.79 3.38 -2.31
N GLU A 106 -6.64 3.57 -2.93
CA GLU A 106 -5.86 2.52 -3.56
C GLU A 106 -4.38 2.66 -3.19
N ARG A 107 -3.58 1.64 -3.53
CA ARG A 107 -2.12 1.70 -3.36
C ARG A 107 -1.51 2.68 -4.36
N ILE A 108 -0.56 3.49 -3.89
CA ILE A 108 0.12 4.48 -4.73
C ILE A 108 1.07 3.87 -5.78
N GLY A 109 1.48 2.61 -5.60
CA GLY A 109 2.34 1.88 -6.55
C GLY A 109 3.85 1.97 -6.28
N GLY A 110 4.28 2.25 -5.04
CA GLY A 110 5.70 2.27 -4.68
C GLY A 110 6.40 0.90 -4.72
N PRO A 111 7.74 0.85 -4.71
CA PRO A 111 8.52 -0.39 -4.71
C PRO A 111 8.08 -1.32 -3.56
N GLU A 112 7.84 -2.60 -3.87
CA GLU A 112 7.29 -3.59 -2.92
C GLU A 112 5.99 -3.16 -2.21
N GLY A 113 5.18 -2.28 -2.81
CA GLY A 113 3.95 -1.76 -2.19
C GLY A 113 4.21 -0.82 -1.00
N ARG A 114 5.38 -0.17 -0.97
CA ARG A 114 5.76 0.86 0.00
C ARG A 114 5.35 2.26 -0.49
N ALA A 115 5.83 3.27 0.22
CA ALA A 115 5.63 4.65 -0.16
C ALA A 115 6.32 4.96 -1.51
N TYR A 116 5.79 5.96 -2.21
CA TYR A 116 6.24 6.34 -3.55
C TYR A 116 6.93 7.69 -3.52
N GLY A 117 8.06 7.80 -4.22
CA GLY A 117 8.79 9.05 -4.39
C GLY A 117 9.23 9.70 -3.08
N ASP A 118 8.93 10.99 -2.95
CA ASP A 118 9.32 11.86 -1.85
C ASP A 118 8.33 11.86 -0.67
N LEU A 119 7.24 11.08 -0.73
CA LEU A 119 6.23 10.98 0.32
C LEU A 119 6.69 10.01 1.43
N PRO A 120 7.08 10.47 2.62
CA PRO A 120 7.45 9.57 3.71
C PRO A 120 6.18 8.93 4.31
N GLY A 121 6.19 7.60 4.45
CA GLY A 121 5.14 6.86 5.17
C GLY A 121 3.78 6.74 4.47
N VAL A 122 3.54 7.45 3.37
CA VAL A 122 2.26 7.40 2.64
C VAL A 122 2.28 6.30 1.59
N ARG A 123 1.42 5.28 1.76
CA ARG A 123 1.34 4.11 0.87
C ARG A 123 0.09 4.07 -0.01
N PHE A 124 -0.85 4.98 0.26
CA PHE A 124 -2.16 5.02 -0.38
C PHE A 124 -2.40 6.37 -1.05
N ARG A 125 -3.27 6.39 -2.04
CA ARG A 125 -3.79 7.61 -2.68
C ARG A 125 -5.30 7.53 -2.81
N VAL A 126 -5.96 8.69 -2.87
CA VAL A 126 -7.39 8.79 -3.11
C VAL A 126 -7.68 8.73 -4.61
N VAL A 127 -8.69 7.95 -4.99
CA VAL A 127 -9.13 7.77 -6.38
C VAL A 127 -10.50 8.41 -6.61
N MET A 128 -11.41 8.25 -5.65
CA MET A 128 -12.78 8.72 -5.73
C MET A 128 -13.21 9.36 -4.43
N VAL A 129 -14.13 10.31 -4.53
CA VAL A 129 -14.75 11.06 -3.44
C VAL A 129 -16.25 11.04 -3.68
N ASN A 130 -17.04 10.61 -2.69
CA ASN A 130 -18.51 10.50 -2.76
C ASN A 130 -19.02 9.82 -4.06
N GLY A 131 -18.36 8.73 -4.47
CA GLY A 131 -18.72 7.96 -5.66
C GLY A 131 -18.28 8.57 -7.00
N VAL A 132 -17.61 9.72 -7.01
CA VAL A 132 -17.09 10.39 -8.22
C VAL A 132 -15.58 10.31 -8.26
N SER A 133 -15.01 10.03 -9.43
CA SER A 133 -13.54 10.03 -9.61
C SER A 133 -12.95 11.42 -9.35
N LEU A 134 -11.89 11.47 -8.54
CA LEU A 134 -11.19 12.71 -8.22
C LEU A 134 -10.64 13.39 -9.47
N ASN A 135 -10.10 12.62 -10.42
CA ASN A 135 -9.61 13.15 -11.69
C ASN A 135 -10.74 13.81 -12.51
N ALA A 136 -11.95 13.21 -12.51
CA ALA A 136 -13.09 13.79 -13.22
C ALA A 136 -13.56 15.11 -12.59
N ILE A 137 -13.45 15.25 -11.26
CA ILE A 137 -13.73 16.51 -10.55
C ILE A 137 -12.68 17.57 -10.87
N LEU A 138 -11.39 17.20 -10.84
CA LEU A 138 -10.28 18.12 -11.11
C LEU A 138 -10.31 18.69 -12.52
N VAL A 139 -10.65 17.87 -13.52
CA VAL A 139 -10.81 18.32 -14.91
C VAL A 139 -12.14 19.06 -15.13
N GLY A 140 -13.05 19.04 -14.16
CA GLY A 140 -14.37 19.70 -14.25
C GLY A 140 -15.39 18.92 -15.10
N LYS A 141 -15.11 17.66 -15.45
CA LYS A 141 -16.06 16.81 -16.22
C LYS A 141 -17.26 16.35 -15.39
N LYS A 142 -17.08 16.26 -14.08
CA LYS A 142 -18.13 15.88 -13.13
C LYS A 142 -18.06 16.80 -11.92
N GLN A 143 -19.21 17.11 -11.34
CA GLN A 143 -19.29 17.86 -10.09
C GLN A 143 -19.40 16.90 -8.91
N LYS A 144 -18.90 17.32 -7.75
CA LYS A 144 -19.10 16.60 -6.49
C LYS A 144 -20.60 16.63 -6.17
N PRO A 145 -21.24 15.48 -5.91
CA PRO A 145 -22.63 15.47 -5.48
C PRO A 145 -22.72 16.19 -4.12
N ILE A 146 -23.62 17.16 -4.05
CA ILE A 146 -23.94 17.89 -2.82
C ILE A 146 -24.79 16.93 -1.97
N ARG A 147 -24.39 16.75 -0.70
CA ARG A 147 -25.20 16.06 0.30
C ARG A 147 -26.22 17.02 0.90
#